data_AF-A0A8F4SDM9-F1
#
_entry.id   AF-A0A8F4SDM9-F1
#
_cell.length_a   1.000
_cell.length_b   1.000
_cell.length_c   1.000
_cell.angle_alpha   90.00
_cell.angle_beta   90.00
_cell.angle_gamma   90.00
#
_symmetry.space_group_name_H-M   'P 1'
#
loop_
_entity.id
_entity.type
_entity.pdbx_description
1 polymer ?
#
loop_
_entity_poly.entity_id
_entity_poly.type
_entity_poly.pdbx_seq_one_letter_code
_entity_poly.pdbx_strand_id
1 'polypeptide(L)'
;YIDGDKGILRHRGYDIKDLAEKSDFLEVAYLLIYGELPSGEQYNNFTKQVAHHSLVNERLHYLFQTFCSSSHPMAIMLAAVGSLSAFYPDLLNFKEADYELTAIRMIAKIPTIAAMSYKYSIGQPFIYPDNSLDFTENFLHMMFATPCTKYTVNPIIKNALNKIFILHADHEQNASTSTVRIAGSSGANPFACISTGIASLWGPAHGGANEAVINMLKEIGSSEYIPKYIAKAKDKNDPFRLMGFGHRVYKNYDPRAVVLKETCKEVLKELGQLDNNPLLQIAIELEAIALKDEYFIERKLYPNVDFYSGIIYKAMGIPSQ
;
A
#
# COMPACT_ATOMS: atom_id res chain seq x y z
N TYR A 1 10.68 -12.37 -8.37
CA TYR A 1 10.37 -13.44 -9.35
C TYR A 1 8.92 -13.81 -9.20
N ILE A 2 8.22 -14.00 -10.33
CA ILE A 2 6.81 -14.39 -10.35
C ILE A 2 6.62 -15.56 -11.32
N ASP A 3 5.93 -16.61 -10.87
CA ASP A 3 5.31 -17.62 -11.74
C ASP A 3 3.79 -17.48 -11.60
N GLY A 4 3.17 -16.84 -12.59
CA GLY A 4 1.74 -16.51 -12.56
C GLY A 4 0.83 -17.75 -12.67
N ASP A 5 1.28 -18.79 -13.35
CA ASP A 5 0.51 -20.02 -13.51
C ASP A 5 0.52 -20.83 -12.20
N LYS A 6 1.64 -20.83 -11.48
CA LYS A 6 1.77 -21.53 -10.20
C LYS A 6 1.42 -20.69 -8.97
N GLY A 7 1.13 -19.41 -9.13
CA GLY A 7 0.86 -18.52 -7.99
C GLY A 7 2.08 -18.31 -7.09
N ILE A 8 3.29 -18.27 -7.67
CA ILE A 8 4.54 -18.10 -6.90
C ILE A 8 4.97 -16.64 -6.98
N LEU A 9 5.24 -16.03 -5.83
CA LEU A 9 5.91 -14.75 -5.70
C LEU A 9 7.10 -14.91 -4.78
N ARG A 10 8.28 -14.54 -5.26
CA ARG A 10 9.52 -14.59 -4.48
C ARG A 10 10.28 -13.28 -4.52
N HIS A 11 10.74 -12.82 -3.37
CA HIS A 11 11.71 -11.75 -3.24
C HIS A 11 13.06 -12.35 -2.90
N ARG A 12 14.06 -12.13 -3.77
CA ARG A 12 15.43 -12.68 -3.63
C ARG A 12 15.48 -14.19 -3.34
N GLY A 13 14.52 -14.95 -3.86
CA GLY A 13 14.45 -16.41 -3.68
C GLY A 13 13.56 -16.88 -2.53
N TYR A 14 13.23 -16.01 -1.57
CA TYR A 14 12.32 -16.30 -0.46
C TYR A 14 10.87 -16.21 -0.90
N ASP A 15 10.04 -17.14 -0.43
CA ASP A 15 8.60 -17.11 -0.68
C ASP A 15 7.94 -15.92 0.02
N ILE A 16 7.02 -15.24 -0.66
CA ILE A 16 6.34 -14.08 -0.08
C ILE A 16 5.57 -14.41 1.19
N LYS A 17 5.02 -15.63 1.29
CA LYS A 17 4.29 -16.06 2.48
C LYS A 17 5.22 -16.15 3.69
N ASP A 18 6.40 -16.73 3.51
CA ASP A 18 7.40 -16.85 4.56
C ASP A 18 7.86 -15.47 5.04
N LEU A 19 8.11 -14.54 4.11
CA LEU A 19 8.49 -13.16 4.45
C LEU A 19 7.38 -12.44 5.24
N ALA A 20 6.12 -12.58 4.82
CA ALA A 20 5.00 -11.93 5.50
C ALA A 20 4.70 -12.52 6.90
N GLU A 21 5.03 -13.79 7.15
CA GLU A 21 4.81 -14.45 8.44
C GLU A 21 5.98 -14.29 9.41
N LYS A 22 7.21 -14.16 8.91
CA LYS A 22 8.44 -14.29 9.72
C LYS A 22 9.33 -13.06 9.73
N SER A 23 9.02 -12.03 8.94
CA SER A 23 9.83 -10.81 8.85
C SER A 23 9.01 -9.54 9.07
N ASP A 24 9.70 -8.43 9.27
CA ASP A 24 9.13 -7.10 9.19
C ASP A 24 9.44 -6.39 7.86
N PHE A 25 8.74 -5.29 7.60
CA PHE A 25 8.90 -4.52 6.37
C PHE A 25 10.33 -4.00 6.15
N LEU A 26 11.05 -3.59 7.21
CA LEU A 26 12.41 -3.07 7.06
C LEU A 26 13.42 -4.19 6.77
N GLU A 27 13.24 -5.40 7.30
CA GLU A 27 14.02 -6.57 6.88
C GLU A 27 13.79 -6.88 5.39
N VAL A 28 12.54 -6.84 4.93
CA VAL A 28 12.21 -7.07 3.52
C VAL A 28 12.75 -5.95 2.62
N ALA A 29 12.68 -4.69 3.06
CA ALA A 29 13.26 -3.56 2.33
C ALA A 29 14.78 -3.70 2.21
N TYR A 30 15.46 -4.10 3.30
CA TYR A 30 16.88 -4.42 3.28
C TYR A 30 17.18 -5.53 2.26
N LEU A 31 16.45 -6.64 2.32
CA LEU A 31 16.57 -7.77 1.39
C LEU A 31 16.42 -7.32 -0.07
N LEU A 32 15.44 -6.46 -0.35
CA LEU A 32 15.20 -5.96 -1.71
C LEU A 32 16.33 -5.06 -2.21
N ILE A 33 16.93 -4.23 -1.36
CA ILE A 33 18.04 -3.34 -1.70
C ILE A 33 19.35 -4.13 -1.86
N TYR A 34 19.75 -4.88 -0.84
CA TYR A 34 21.09 -5.48 -0.72
C TYR A 34 21.17 -6.91 -1.25
N GLY A 35 20.03 -7.59 -1.44
CA GLY A 35 19.97 -8.92 -2.04
C GLY A 35 19.97 -10.09 -1.05
N GLU A 36 20.34 -9.86 0.21
CA GLU A 36 20.38 -10.86 1.28
C GLU A 36 19.68 -10.32 2.54
N LEU A 37 19.23 -11.21 3.42
CA LEU A 37 18.67 -10.82 4.72
C LEU A 37 19.77 -10.24 5.62
N PRO A 38 19.48 -9.19 6.40
CA PRO A 38 20.48 -8.55 7.25
C PRO A 38 20.87 -9.45 8.43
N SER A 39 22.12 -9.33 8.88
CA SER A 39 22.52 -9.75 10.22
C SER A 39 21.87 -8.83 11.27
N GLY A 40 21.88 -9.24 12.55
CA GLY A 40 21.32 -8.40 13.63
C GLY A 40 21.98 -7.01 13.74
N GLU A 41 23.28 -6.90 13.46
CA GLU A 41 23.98 -5.60 13.44
C GLU A 41 23.58 -4.76 12.23
N GLN A 42 23.53 -5.36 11.04
CA GLN A 42 23.12 -4.69 9.80
C GLN A 42 21.69 -4.17 9.91
N TYR A 43 20.78 -4.99 10.44
CA TYR A 43 19.39 -4.60 10.67
C TYR A 43 19.29 -3.42 11.63
N ASN A 44 19.95 -3.50 12.79
CA ASN A 44 19.95 -2.41 13.79
C ASN A 44 20.53 -1.10 13.24
N ASN A 45 21.54 -1.17 12.38
CA ASN A 45 22.09 0.01 11.74
C ASN A 45 21.10 0.58 10.70
N PHE A 46 20.51 -0.28 9.88
CA PHE A 46 19.54 0.13 8.85
C PHE A 46 18.29 0.78 9.45
N THR A 47 17.69 0.19 10.49
CA THR A 47 16.52 0.75 11.17
C THR A 47 16.81 2.10 11.80
N LYS A 48 17.98 2.28 12.43
CA LYS A 48 18.43 3.57 12.97
C LYS A 48 18.58 4.63 11.89
N GLN A 49 19.16 4.29 10.74
CA GLN A 49 19.30 5.22 9.62
C GLN A 49 17.94 5.63 9.04
N VAL A 50 17.02 4.67 8.87
CA VAL A 50 15.64 4.96 8.43
C VAL A 50 14.92 5.87 9.44
N ALA A 51 14.99 5.57 10.73
CA ALA A 51 14.38 6.41 11.77
C ALA A 51 14.98 7.82 11.79
N HIS A 52 16.30 7.94 11.71
CA HIS A 52 17.01 9.22 11.70
C HIS A 52 16.60 10.13 10.54
N HIS A 53 16.28 9.55 9.37
CA HIS A 53 15.89 10.29 8.18
C HIS A 53 14.38 10.47 7.99
N SER A 54 13.55 10.06 8.95
CA SER A 54 12.08 10.12 8.85
C SER A 54 11.55 11.56 8.79
N LEU A 55 12.17 12.50 9.50
CA LEU A 55 11.79 13.91 9.51
C LEU A 55 11.92 14.55 8.12
N VAL A 56 10.86 15.19 7.64
CA VAL A 56 10.87 15.98 6.39
C VAL A 56 11.34 17.41 6.64
N ASN A 57 11.81 18.10 5.60
CA ASN A 57 12.18 19.51 5.75
C ASN A 57 10.94 20.35 6.09
N GLU A 58 11.05 21.25 7.07
CA GLU A 58 9.94 22.11 7.51
C GLU A 58 9.27 22.89 6.38
N ARG A 59 10.03 23.27 5.33
CA ARG A 59 9.45 23.99 4.18
C ARG A 59 8.42 23.17 3.41
N LEU A 60 8.44 21.84 3.54
CA LEU A 60 7.43 20.97 2.95
C LEU A 60 6.03 21.27 3.54
N HIS A 61 5.94 21.71 4.80
CA HIS A 61 4.66 22.09 5.42
C HIS A 61 3.97 23.23 4.64
N TYR A 62 4.74 24.19 4.13
CA TYR A 62 4.18 25.27 3.32
C TYR A 62 3.67 24.78 1.96
N LEU A 63 4.31 23.78 1.35
CA LEU A 63 3.79 23.17 0.13
C LEU A 63 2.41 22.56 0.37
N PHE A 64 2.22 21.85 1.49
CA PHE A 64 0.91 21.27 1.82
C PHE A 64 -0.19 22.33 1.96
N GLN A 65 0.14 23.53 2.45
CA GLN A 65 -0.81 24.63 2.58
C GLN A 65 -1.28 25.21 1.24
N THR A 66 -0.61 24.90 0.13
CA THR A 66 -1.01 25.37 -1.22
C THR A 66 -2.12 24.55 -1.85
N PHE A 67 -2.36 23.33 -1.39
CA PHE A 67 -3.40 22.46 -1.95
C PHE A 67 -4.79 22.89 -1.46
N CYS A 68 -5.84 22.46 -2.17
CA CYS A 68 -7.20 22.54 -1.63
C CYS A 68 -7.40 21.45 -0.58
N SER A 69 -8.22 21.70 0.44
CA SER A 69 -8.57 20.67 1.44
C SER A 69 -9.26 19.44 0.84
N SER A 70 -9.92 19.59 -0.31
CA SER A 70 -10.56 18.52 -1.09
C SER A 70 -9.61 17.78 -2.05
N SER A 71 -8.31 18.13 -2.07
CA SER A 71 -7.35 17.48 -2.97
C SER A 71 -7.16 16.02 -2.58
N HIS A 72 -7.15 15.14 -3.56
CA HIS A 72 -6.92 13.71 -3.33
C HIS A 72 -5.52 13.48 -2.73
N PRO A 73 -5.37 12.65 -1.67
CA PRO A 73 -4.07 12.36 -1.06
C PRO A 73 -2.99 11.91 -2.06
N MET A 74 -3.33 11.13 -3.09
CA MET A 74 -2.38 10.71 -4.12
C MET A 74 -1.83 11.87 -4.97
N ALA A 75 -2.62 12.91 -5.24
CA ALA A 75 -2.13 14.11 -5.92
C ALA A 75 -1.14 14.89 -5.03
N ILE A 76 -1.45 15.01 -3.74
CA ILE A 76 -0.57 15.64 -2.75
C ILE A 76 0.73 14.84 -2.64
N MET A 77 0.66 13.50 -2.53
CA MET A 77 1.81 12.61 -2.48
C MET A 77 2.72 12.77 -3.69
N LEU A 78 2.15 12.79 -4.89
CA LEU A 78 2.90 12.99 -6.14
C LEU A 78 3.67 14.31 -6.12
N ALA A 79 3.02 15.41 -5.75
CA ALA A 79 3.64 16.73 -5.72
C ALA A 79 4.70 16.85 -4.61
N ALA A 80 4.39 16.36 -3.39
CA ALA A 80 5.29 16.40 -2.26
C ALA A 80 6.56 15.58 -2.49
N VAL A 81 6.43 14.34 -2.98
CA VAL A 81 7.59 13.48 -3.30
C VAL A 81 8.40 14.07 -4.45
N GLY A 82 7.76 14.56 -5.51
CA GLY A 82 8.46 15.22 -6.63
C GLY A 82 9.25 16.44 -6.17
N SER A 83 8.70 17.23 -5.23
CA SER A 83 9.36 18.41 -4.67
C SER A 83 10.64 18.09 -3.89
N LEU A 84 10.80 16.87 -3.36
CA LEU A 84 12.02 16.44 -2.67
C LEU A 84 13.26 16.55 -3.58
N SER A 85 13.09 16.45 -4.89
CA SER A 85 14.19 16.69 -5.85
C SER A 85 14.82 18.08 -5.72
N ALA A 86 14.06 19.10 -5.29
CA ALA A 86 14.56 20.45 -5.06
C ALA A 86 15.32 20.59 -3.72
N PHE A 87 15.06 19.71 -2.76
CA PHE A 87 15.79 19.65 -1.48
C PHE A 87 17.07 18.84 -1.57
N TYR A 88 17.20 17.99 -2.60
CA TYR A 88 18.35 17.12 -2.83
C TYR A 88 18.92 17.30 -4.26
N PRO A 89 19.40 18.52 -4.62
CA PRO A 89 19.89 18.82 -5.96
C PRO A 89 21.18 18.05 -6.31
N ASP A 90 21.99 17.70 -5.32
CA ASP A 90 23.27 17.00 -5.50
C ASP A 90 23.10 15.61 -6.17
N LEU A 91 21.90 15.03 -6.11
CA LEU A 91 21.57 13.76 -6.74
C LEU A 91 21.48 13.81 -8.28
N LEU A 92 21.61 14.99 -8.88
CA LEU A 92 21.74 15.12 -10.33
C LEU A 92 23.12 14.70 -10.84
N ASN A 93 24.15 14.71 -9.98
CA ASN A 93 25.49 14.24 -10.34
C ASN A 93 25.63 12.73 -10.09
N PHE A 94 25.43 11.91 -11.12
CA PHE A 94 25.50 10.45 -11.05
C PHE A 94 26.77 9.87 -10.43
N LYS A 95 27.90 10.58 -10.53
CA LYS A 95 29.19 10.07 -10.04
C LYS A 95 29.39 10.25 -8.54
N GLU A 96 28.69 11.21 -7.96
CA GLU A 96 28.86 11.63 -6.56
C GLU A 96 27.61 11.33 -5.72
N ALA A 97 26.50 10.94 -6.37
CA ALA A 97 25.25 10.64 -5.72
C ALA A 97 25.35 9.38 -4.85
N ASP A 98 25.04 9.54 -3.56
CA ASP A 98 24.85 8.43 -2.64
C ASP A 98 23.44 7.84 -2.83
N TYR A 99 23.34 6.84 -3.71
CA TYR A 99 22.08 6.16 -4.00
C TYR A 99 21.55 5.31 -2.85
N GLU A 100 22.45 4.79 -1.99
CA GLU A 100 22.08 4.00 -0.83
C GLU A 100 21.38 4.89 0.20
N LEU A 101 22.01 6.01 0.57
CA LEU A 101 21.41 7.00 1.44
C LEU A 101 20.13 7.59 0.85
N THR A 102 20.06 7.76 -0.48
CA THR A 102 18.85 8.21 -1.15
C THR A 102 17.71 7.22 -1.01
N ALA A 103 17.96 5.92 -1.19
CA ALA A 103 16.96 4.87 -0.98
C ALA A 103 16.48 4.85 0.48
N ILE A 104 17.39 4.96 1.45
CA ILE A 104 17.06 5.06 2.88
C ILE A 104 16.18 6.28 3.17
N ARG A 105 16.55 7.46 2.66
CA ARG A 105 15.76 8.69 2.82
C ARG A 105 14.36 8.55 2.21
N MET A 106 14.23 7.82 1.11
CA MET A 106 12.95 7.61 0.45
C MET A 106 12.03 6.70 1.27
N ILE A 107 12.55 5.57 1.75
CA ILE A 107 11.84 4.67 2.68
C ILE A 107 11.43 5.41 3.95
N ALA A 108 12.32 6.23 4.49
CA ALA A 108 12.09 6.99 5.72
C ALA A 108 11.00 8.06 5.60
N LYS A 109 10.96 8.79 4.48
CA LYS A 109 10.11 9.99 4.33
C LYS A 109 8.74 9.71 3.73
N ILE A 110 8.58 8.68 2.90
CA ILE A 110 7.28 8.34 2.29
C ILE A 110 6.17 8.16 3.35
N PRO A 111 6.39 7.42 4.46
CA PRO A 111 5.38 7.27 5.51
C PRO A 111 4.97 8.61 6.14
N THR A 112 5.93 9.49 6.39
CA THR A 112 5.67 10.82 6.96
C THR A 112 4.84 11.68 5.99
N ILE A 113 5.19 11.70 4.70
CA ILE A 113 4.43 12.47 3.69
C ILE A 113 3.02 11.88 3.50
N ALA A 114 2.87 10.55 3.54
CA ALA A 114 1.57 9.90 3.47
C ALA A 114 0.69 10.25 4.67
N ALA A 115 1.24 10.21 5.89
CA ALA A 115 0.52 10.60 7.09
C ALA A 115 0.16 12.09 7.10
N MET A 116 1.06 12.97 6.65
CA MET A 116 0.76 14.40 6.45
C MET A 116 -0.39 14.59 5.45
N SER A 117 -0.43 13.83 4.36
CA SER A 117 -1.50 13.90 3.35
C SER A 117 -2.86 13.51 3.95
N TYR A 118 -2.88 12.46 4.77
CA TYR A 118 -4.07 12.08 5.52
C TYR A 118 -4.50 13.16 6.51
N LYS A 119 -3.60 13.62 7.38
CA LYS A 119 -3.87 14.68 8.38
C LYS A 119 -4.39 15.95 7.74
N TYR A 120 -3.80 16.34 6.61
CA TYR A 120 -4.24 17.50 5.83
C TYR A 120 -5.68 17.35 5.34
N SER A 121 -6.02 16.18 4.78
CA SER A 121 -7.36 15.91 4.24
C SER A 121 -8.49 15.99 5.29
N ILE A 122 -8.18 15.74 6.56
CA ILE A 122 -9.14 15.78 7.67
C ILE A 122 -8.99 17.04 8.55
N GLY A 123 -8.14 17.99 8.16
CA GLY A 123 -7.94 19.26 8.88
C GLY A 123 -7.28 19.12 10.26
N GLN A 124 -6.49 18.07 10.47
CA GLN A 124 -5.76 17.83 11.72
C GLN A 124 -4.30 18.28 11.62
N PRO A 125 -3.64 18.62 12.76
CA PRO A 125 -2.22 18.96 12.74
C PRO A 125 -1.37 17.76 12.31
N PHE A 126 -0.24 18.05 11.67
CA PHE A 126 0.76 17.02 11.37
C PHE A 126 1.39 16.50 12.65
N ILE A 127 1.60 15.19 12.69
CA ILE A 127 2.24 14.49 13.79
C ILE A 127 3.64 14.13 13.32
N TYR A 128 4.64 14.50 14.12
CA TYR A 128 6.03 14.21 13.80
C TYR A 128 6.35 12.72 13.99
N PRO A 129 7.37 12.20 13.29
CA PRO A 129 7.91 10.89 13.56
C PRO A 129 8.43 10.77 15.01
N ASP A 130 8.22 9.61 15.62
CA ASP A 130 8.78 9.23 16.93
C ASP A 130 9.77 8.08 16.75
N ASN A 131 11.05 8.35 16.98
CA ASN A 131 12.13 7.37 16.82
C ASN A 131 12.16 6.28 17.91
N SER A 132 11.31 6.38 18.94
CA SER A 132 11.14 5.31 19.93
C SER A 132 10.18 4.21 19.46
N LEU A 133 9.40 4.47 18.41
CA LEU A 133 8.49 3.53 17.78
C LEU A 133 9.18 2.82 16.60
N ASP A 134 8.75 1.60 16.30
CA ASP A 134 9.20 0.98 15.05
C ASP A 134 8.53 1.60 13.82
N PHE A 135 8.96 1.17 12.63
CA PHE A 135 8.51 1.74 11.36
C PHE A 135 6.99 1.76 11.19
N THR A 136 6.31 0.66 11.54
CA THR A 136 4.88 0.51 11.33
C THR A 136 4.08 1.19 12.44
N GLU A 137 4.56 1.09 13.68
CA GLU A 137 4.01 1.81 14.83
C GLU A 137 4.06 3.31 14.62
N ASN A 138 5.20 3.82 14.14
CA ASN A 138 5.40 5.23 13.86
C ASN A 138 4.46 5.73 12.76
N PHE A 139 4.23 4.95 11.70
CA PHE A 139 3.26 5.33 10.67
C PHE A 139 1.82 5.40 11.22
N LEU A 140 1.39 4.41 12.01
CA LEU A 140 0.08 4.44 12.67
C LEU A 140 -0.05 5.61 13.65
N HIS A 141 1.01 5.91 14.40
CA HIS A 141 1.09 7.07 15.26
C HIS A 141 0.90 8.37 14.47
N MET A 142 1.65 8.57 13.38
CA MET A 142 1.56 9.77 12.56
C MET A 142 0.18 9.92 11.89
N MET A 143 -0.45 8.81 11.50
CA MET A 143 -1.80 8.82 10.94
C MET A 143 -2.86 9.21 11.99
N PHE A 144 -2.86 8.57 13.17
CA PHE A 144 -4.03 8.60 14.05
C PHE A 144 -3.87 9.36 15.36
N ALA A 145 -2.65 9.66 15.80
CA ALA A 145 -2.44 10.41 17.04
C ALA A 145 -2.98 11.85 16.92
N THR A 146 -3.38 12.42 18.05
CA THR A 146 -3.71 13.84 18.15
C THR A 146 -2.99 14.43 19.37
N PRO A 147 -2.77 15.75 19.43
CA PRO A 147 -2.18 16.37 20.62
C PRO A 147 -3.06 16.23 21.88
N CYS A 148 -4.33 15.88 21.72
CA CYS A 148 -5.31 15.86 22.81
C CYS A 148 -5.21 14.63 23.69
N THR A 149 -4.73 13.49 23.16
CA THR A 149 -4.69 12.22 23.89
C THR A 149 -3.50 11.38 23.47
N LYS A 150 -2.92 10.64 24.44
CA LYS A 150 -1.84 9.70 24.15
C LYS A 150 -2.35 8.56 23.28
N TYR A 151 -1.83 8.46 22.06
CA TYR A 151 -2.13 7.36 21.15
C TYR A 151 -1.32 6.12 21.53
N THR A 152 -1.98 4.97 21.60
CA THR A 152 -1.34 3.67 21.85
C THR A 152 -1.64 2.77 20.66
N VAL A 153 -0.60 2.23 20.04
CA VAL A 153 -0.74 1.36 18.86
C VAL A 153 -1.26 -0.01 19.30
N ASN A 154 -2.30 -0.50 18.62
CA ASN A 154 -2.77 -1.87 18.82
C ASN A 154 -1.83 -2.85 18.09
N PRO A 155 -1.23 -3.85 18.79
CA PRO A 155 -0.29 -4.79 18.19
C PRO A 155 -0.85 -5.60 17.01
N ILE A 156 -2.13 -5.97 17.03
CA ILE A 156 -2.77 -6.71 15.94
C ILE A 156 -2.88 -5.84 14.69
N ILE A 157 -3.27 -4.58 14.88
CA ILE A 157 -3.38 -3.60 13.79
C ILE A 157 -2.01 -3.28 13.19
N LYS A 158 -0.99 -3.12 14.04
CA LYS A 158 0.41 -3.00 13.61
C LYS A 158 0.85 -4.19 12.77
N ASN A 159 0.66 -5.41 13.26
CA ASN A 159 1.10 -6.63 12.56
C ASN A 159 0.39 -6.79 11.21
N ALA A 160 -0.91 -6.46 11.15
CA ALA A 160 -1.67 -6.46 9.91
C ALA A 160 -1.10 -5.46 8.90
N LEU A 161 -0.78 -4.24 9.33
CA LEU A 161 -0.21 -3.23 8.45
C LEU A 161 1.20 -3.58 8.00
N ASN A 162 2.02 -4.17 8.87
CA ASN A 162 3.35 -4.67 8.50
C ASN A 162 3.26 -5.73 7.38
N LYS A 163 2.35 -6.70 7.49
CA LYS A 163 2.08 -7.68 6.44
C LYS A 163 1.66 -6.99 5.14
N ILE A 164 0.77 -6.00 5.21
CA ILE A 164 0.35 -5.24 4.03
C ILE A 164 1.55 -4.56 3.36
N PHE A 165 2.44 -3.91 4.11
CA PHE A 165 3.63 -3.28 3.55
C PHE A 165 4.55 -4.30 2.86
N ILE A 166 4.79 -5.46 3.49
CA ILE A 166 5.59 -6.55 2.89
C ILE A 166 4.97 -7.03 1.56
N LEU A 167 3.65 -7.28 1.56
CA LEU A 167 2.94 -7.82 0.39
C LEU A 167 2.82 -6.85 -0.78
N HIS A 168 3.08 -5.56 -0.55
CA HIS A 168 3.11 -4.51 -1.58
C HIS A 168 4.52 -3.95 -1.82
N ALA A 169 5.57 -4.53 -1.20
CA ALA A 169 6.92 -4.00 -1.26
C ALA A 169 7.51 -4.01 -2.68
N ASP A 170 7.28 -5.07 -3.45
CA ASP A 170 7.63 -5.15 -4.87
C ASP A 170 6.68 -6.10 -5.62
N HIS A 171 6.51 -5.88 -6.93
CA HIS A 171 5.74 -6.79 -7.77
C HIS A 171 6.28 -6.84 -9.20
N GLU A 172 7.59 -7.03 -9.33
CA GLU A 172 8.30 -7.22 -10.61
C GLU A 172 8.06 -6.04 -11.60
N GLN A 173 7.99 -6.28 -12.91
CA GLN A 173 7.87 -5.25 -13.95
C GLN A 173 6.40 -4.87 -14.19
N ASN A 174 5.74 -4.36 -13.16
CA ASN A 174 4.43 -3.73 -13.30
C ASN A 174 4.56 -2.32 -13.92
N ALA A 175 3.42 -1.66 -14.17
CA ALA A 175 3.37 -0.37 -14.87
C ALA A 175 4.16 0.74 -14.14
N SER A 176 4.00 0.85 -12.81
CA SER A 176 4.70 1.88 -12.03
C SER A 176 6.20 1.59 -11.93
N THR A 177 6.61 0.35 -11.69
CA THR A 177 8.03 -0.04 -11.71
C THR A 177 8.67 0.26 -13.07
N SER A 178 7.98 -0.05 -14.16
CA SER A 178 8.46 0.24 -15.52
C SER A 178 8.60 1.73 -15.77
N THR A 179 7.64 2.54 -15.31
CA THR A 179 7.66 4.00 -15.42
C THR A 179 8.86 4.60 -14.68
N VAL A 180 9.10 4.16 -13.42
CA VAL A 180 10.26 4.57 -12.63
C VAL A 180 11.57 4.25 -13.36
N ARG A 181 11.69 3.03 -13.92
CA ARG A 181 12.87 2.60 -14.68
C ARG A 181 13.11 3.44 -15.93
N ILE A 182 12.05 3.72 -16.69
CA ILE A 182 12.14 4.55 -17.90
C ILE A 182 12.56 5.97 -17.55
N ALA A 183 11.94 6.59 -16.54
CA ALA A 183 12.32 7.93 -16.08
C ALA A 183 13.76 7.97 -15.57
N GLY A 184 14.19 6.96 -14.80
CA GLY A 184 15.56 6.85 -14.32
C GLY A 184 16.59 6.68 -15.44
N SER A 185 16.23 6.02 -16.55
CA SER A 185 17.14 5.76 -17.67
C SER A 185 17.63 7.03 -18.38
N SER A 186 16.88 8.13 -18.31
CA SER A 186 17.30 9.43 -18.85
C SER A 186 18.20 10.23 -17.90
N GLY A 187 18.52 9.67 -16.73
CA GLY A 187 19.30 10.35 -15.72
C GLY A 187 18.48 11.25 -14.78
N ALA A 188 17.18 11.03 -14.62
CA ALA A 188 16.35 11.86 -13.76
C ALA A 188 16.68 11.67 -12.26
N ASN A 189 16.43 12.71 -11.45
CA ASN A 189 16.59 12.67 -9.99
C ASN A 189 15.72 11.54 -9.39
N PRO A 190 16.23 10.70 -8.46
CA PRO A 190 15.49 9.56 -7.92
C PRO A 190 14.13 9.91 -7.30
N PHE A 191 14.00 11.05 -6.63
CA PHE A 191 12.71 11.49 -6.07
C PHE A 191 11.70 11.83 -7.19
N ALA A 192 12.17 12.44 -8.28
CA ALA A 192 11.35 12.69 -9.46
C ALA A 192 10.97 11.38 -10.16
N CYS A 193 11.87 10.38 -10.21
CA CYS A 193 11.53 9.06 -10.73
C CYS A 193 10.41 8.42 -9.90
N ILE A 194 10.49 8.43 -8.57
CA ILE A 194 9.42 7.87 -7.74
C ILE A 194 8.11 8.63 -7.87
N SER A 195 8.12 9.96 -8.04
CA SER A 195 6.88 10.69 -8.29
C SER A 195 6.18 10.24 -9.58
N THR A 196 6.92 9.84 -10.62
CA THR A 196 6.32 9.22 -11.82
C THR A 196 5.72 7.84 -11.53
N GLY A 197 6.36 7.05 -10.66
CA GLY A 197 5.84 5.78 -10.18
C GLY A 197 4.53 5.94 -9.41
N ILE A 198 4.44 6.94 -8.53
CA ILE A 198 3.21 7.30 -7.80
C ILE A 198 2.10 7.69 -8.79
N ALA A 199 2.42 8.48 -9.81
CA ALA A 199 1.46 8.86 -10.86
C ALA A 199 0.92 7.63 -11.59
N SER A 200 1.81 6.71 -11.99
CA SER A 200 1.43 5.47 -12.66
C SER A 200 0.65 4.53 -11.75
N LEU A 201 0.96 4.51 -10.44
CA LEU A 201 0.26 3.69 -9.44
C LEU A 201 -1.16 4.21 -9.17
N TRP A 202 -1.36 5.52 -9.14
CA TRP A 202 -2.67 6.12 -8.88
C TRP A 202 -3.72 5.80 -9.95
N GLY A 203 -3.32 5.37 -11.14
CA GLY A 203 -4.25 4.92 -12.18
C GLY A 203 -5.22 3.85 -11.67
N PRO A 204 -6.52 3.92 -11.99
CA PRO A 204 -7.55 3.03 -11.44
C PRO A 204 -7.37 1.56 -11.84
N ALA A 205 -6.66 1.29 -12.94
CA ALA A 205 -6.33 -0.05 -13.40
C ALA A 205 -5.03 -0.62 -12.79
N HIS A 206 -4.40 0.11 -11.86
CA HIS A 206 -3.20 -0.31 -11.14
C HIS A 206 -3.44 -0.24 -9.63
N GLY A 207 -2.89 0.74 -8.92
CA GLY A 207 -2.98 0.85 -7.46
C GLY A 207 -4.28 1.46 -6.94
N GLY A 208 -5.11 2.08 -7.79
CA GLY A 208 -6.45 2.58 -7.40
C GLY A 208 -7.49 1.47 -7.21
N ALA A 209 -7.11 0.20 -7.37
CA ALA A 209 -8.02 -0.94 -7.31
C ALA A 209 -8.61 -1.18 -5.90
N ASN A 210 -7.84 -0.94 -4.83
CA ASN A 210 -8.30 -1.09 -3.45
C ASN A 210 -9.40 -0.08 -3.08
N GLU A 211 -9.26 1.18 -3.50
CA GLU A 211 -10.30 2.20 -3.39
C GLU A 211 -11.54 1.78 -4.20
N ALA A 212 -11.33 1.30 -5.42
CA ALA A 212 -12.40 0.85 -6.30
C ALA A 212 -13.18 -0.33 -5.72
N VAL A 213 -12.53 -1.25 -4.99
CA VAL A 213 -13.21 -2.33 -4.23
C VAL A 213 -14.15 -1.73 -3.20
N ILE A 214 -13.68 -0.81 -2.37
CA ILE A 214 -14.51 -0.21 -1.32
C ILE A 214 -15.68 0.58 -1.90
N ASN A 215 -15.46 1.31 -2.99
CA ASN A 215 -16.52 2.05 -3.67
C ASN A 215 -17.53 1.10 -4.34
N MET A 216 -17.08 0.01 -4.96
CA MET A 216 -17.94 -1.04 -5.50
C MET A 216 -18.80 -1.67 -4.39
N LEU A 217 -18.23 -2.03 -3.25
CA LEU A 217 -18.98 -2.62 -2.13
C LEU A 217 -20.04 -1.65 -1.59
N LYS A 218 -19.73 -0.34 -1.54
CA LYS A 218 -20.71 0.71 -1.20
C LYS A 218 -21.81 0.84 -2.27
N GLU A 219 -21.48 0.73 -3.56
CA GLU A 219 -22.44 0.78 -4.66
C GLU A 219 -23.40 -0.42 -4.64
N ILE A 220 -22.90 -1.60 -4.27
CA ILE A 220 -23.72 -2.80 -4.05
C ILE A 220 -24.69 -2.56 -2.88
N GLY A 221 -24.20 -2.00 -1.78
CA GLY A 221 -24.99 -1.52 -0.65
C GLY A 221 -25.55 -2.61 0.29
N SER A 222 -26.07 -3.72 -0.26
CA SER A 222 -26.59 -4.86 0.51
C SER A 222 -26.35 -6.18 -0.20
N SER A 223 -26.20 -7.25 0.57
CA SER A 223 -26.07 -8.64 0.09
C SER A 223 -27.15 -9.05 -0.91
N GLU A 224 -28.39 -8.58 -0.71
CA GLU A 224 -29.53 -8.87 -1.58
C GLU A 224 -29.33 -8.40 -3.04
N TYR A 225 -28.48 -7.39 -3.25
CA TYR A 225 -28.18 -6.86 -4.57
C TYR A 225 -27.00 -7.56 -5.26
N ILE A 226 -26.28 -8.46 -4.58
CA ILE A 226 -25.13 -9.16 -5.18
C ILE A 226 -25.50 -9.87 -6.49
N PRO A 227 -26.61 -10.64 -6.59
CA PRO A 227 -26.97 -11.31 -7.85
C PRO A 227 -27.15 -10.33 -9.03
N LYS A 228 -27.68 -9.13 -8.77
CA LYS A 228 -27.84 -8.07 -9.77
C LYS A 228 -26.48 -7.58 -10.27
N TYR A 229 -25.54 -7.30 -9.38
CA TYR A 229 -24.21 -6.81 -9.74
C TYR A 229 -23.34 -7.89 -10.38
N ILE A 230 -23.52 -9.16 -10.01
CA ILE A 230 -22.94 -10.30 -10.71
C ILE A 230 -23.44 -10.35 -12.15
N ALA A 231 -24.75 -10.21 -12.38
CA ALA A 231 -25.30 -10.18 -13.74
C ALA A 231 -24.73 -9.00 -14.56
N LYS A 232 -24.62 -7.81 -13.96
CA LYS A 232 -23.97 -6.64 -14.59
C LYS A 232 -22.52 -6.92 -14.97
N ALA A 233 -21.73 -7.54 -14.09
CA ALA A 233 -20.32 -7.85 -14.35
C ALA A 233 -20.12 -8.85 -15.51
N LYS A 234 -21.14 -9.67 -15.81
CA LYS A 234 -21.14 -10.61 -16.95
C LYS A 234 -21.63 -9.99 -18.25
N ASP A 235 -22.41 -8.91 -18.18
CA ASP A 235 -22.91 -8.22 -19.35
C ASP A 235 -21.77 -7.43 -20.03
N LYS A 236 -21.52 -7.74 -21.30
CA LYS A 236 -20.49 -7.06 -22.09
C LYS A 236 -20.84 -5.59 -22.38
N ASN A 237 -22.12 -5.23 -22.31
CA ASN A 237 -22.61 -3.88 -22.58
C ASN A 237 -22.70 -3.02 -21.32
N ASP A 238 -22.61 -3.62 -20.12
CA ASP A 238 -22.60 -2.87 -18.87
C ASP A 238 -21.14 -2.45 -18.54
N PRO A 239 -20.90 -1.18 -18.15
CA PRO A 239 -19.57 -0.71 -17.77
C PRO A 239 -19.08 -1.28 -16.41
N PHE A 240 -19.96 -1.86 -15.60
CA PHE A 240 -19.64 -2.38 -14.28
C PHE A 240 -18.61 -3.52 -14.35
N ARG A 241 -17.61 -3.48 -13.46
CA ARG A 241 -16.59 -4.51 -13.34
C ARG A 241 -16.43 -4.88 -11.87
N LEU A 242 -16.16 -6.16 -11.63
CA LEU A 242 -15.92 -6.68 -10.31
C LEU A 242 -14.50 -6.32 -9.86
N MET A 243 -14.38 -5.22 -9.11
CA MET A 243 -13.11 -4.70 -8.62
C MET A 243 -12.48 -5.64 -7.58
N GLY A 244 -11.16 -5.79 -7.60
CA GLY A 244 -10.44 -6.72 -6.72
C GLY A 244 -10.52 -8.19 -7.15
N PHE A 245 -11.03 -8.48 -8.35
CA PHE A 245 -11.08 -9.82 -8.91
C PHE A 245 -10.27 -9.94 -10.20
N GLY A 246 -9.58 -11.07 -10.33
CA GLY A 246 -8.66 -11.33 -11.42
C GLY A 246 -7.30 -10.66 -11.20
N HIS A 247 -6.33 -11.10 -11.99
CA HIS A 247 -4.98 -10.58 -11.93
C HIS A 247 -4.30 -10.70 -13.30
N ARG A 248 -3.50 -9.70 -13.71
CA ARG A 248 -2.82 -9.72 -15.01
C ARG A 248 -1.82 -10.88 -15.12
N VAL A 249 -1.07 -11.10 -14.03
CA VAL A 249 -0.03 -12.13 -13.91
C VAL A 249 -0.57 -13.46 -13.37
N TYR A 250 -1.12 -13.50 -12.14
CA TYR A 250 -1.63 -14.74 -11.55
C TYR A 250 -2.87 -15.27 -12.25
N LYS A 251 -2.85 -16.56 -12.61
CA LYS A 251 -3.95 -17.24 -13.28
C LYS A 251 -4.87 -18.02 -12.34
N ASN A 252 -4.38 -18.54 -11.22
CA ASN A 252 -5.19 -19.46 -10.40
C ASN A 252 -5.54 -18.87 -9.04
N TYR A 253 -4.62 -18.15 -8.40
CA TYR A 253 -4.87 -17.38 -7.19
C TYR A 253 -3.71 -16.39 -6.99
N ASP A 254 -3.94 -15.31 -6.24
CA ASP A 254 -2.89 -14.40 -5.81
C ASP A 254 -2.32 -14.89 -4.46
N PRO A 255 -1.03 -15.28 -4.36
CA PRO A 255 -0.44 -15.77 -3.11
C PRO A 255 -0.51 -14.74 -1.98
N ARG A 256 -0.55 -13.44 -2.30
CA ARG A 256 -0.64 -12.37 -1.31
C ARG A 256 -2.04 -12.27 -0.69
N ALA A 257 -3.07 -12.56 -1.50
CA ALA A 257 -4.46 -12.53 -1.05
C ALA A 257 -4.73 -13.58 0.02
N VAL A 258 -4.06 -14.74 -0.06
CA VAL A 258 -4.17 -15.81 0.96
C VAL A 258 -3.73 -15.31 2.34
N VAL A 259 -2.59 -14.60 2.41
CA VAL A 259 -2.08 -14.03 3.66
C VAL A 259 -3.00 -12.93 4.19
N LEU A 260 -3.49 -12.06 3.31
CA LEU A 260 -4.39 -10.97 3.72
C LEU A 260 -5.78 -11.45 4.11
N LYS A 261 -6.27 -12.56 3.57
CA LYS A 261 -7.58 -13.12 3.96
C LYS A 261 -7.62 -13.47 5.44
N GLU A 262 -6.59 -14.16 5.95
CA GLU A 262 -6.52 -14.50 7.37
C GLU A 262 -6.26 -13.26 8.24
N THR A 263 -5.36 -12.38 7.79
CA THR A 263 -5.10 -11.08 8.45
C THR A 263 -6.36 -10.22 8.56
N CYS A 264 -7.22 -10.25 7.54
CA CYS A 264 -8.50 -9.53 7.53
C CYS A 264 -9.42 -10.01 8.65
N LYS A 265 -9.57 -11.33 8.82
CA LYS A 265 -10.37 -11.90 9.91
C LYS A 265 -9.82 -11.52 11.29
N GLU A 266 -8.49 -11.55 11.46
CA GLU A 266 -7.83 -11.15 12.71
C GLU A 266 -8.16 -9.70 13.09
N VAL A 267 -7.99 -8.77 12.15
CA VAL A 267 -8.27 -7.33 12.35
C VAL A 267 -9.74 -7.09 12.67
N LEU A 268 -10.64 -7.70 11.90
CA LEU A 268 -12.08 -7.50 12.08
C LEU A 268 -12.57 -8.05 13.42
N LYS A 269 -12.03 -9.19 13.85
CA LYS A 269 -12.32 -9.76 15.17
C LYS A 269 -11.83 -8.85 16.28
N GLU A 270 -10.58 -8.37 16.20
CA GLU A 270 -10.00 -7.47 17.20
C GLU A 270 -10.79 -6.16 17.35
N LEU A 271 -11.27 -5.62 16.23
CA LEU A 271 -12.05 -4.38 16.23
C LEU A 271 -13.54 -4.59 16.54
N GLY A 272 -13.98 -5.83 16.81
CA GLY A 272 -15.40 -6.15 17.05
C GLY A 272 -16.31 -5.91 15.83
N GLN A 273 -15.73 -5.90 14.63
CA GLN A 273 -16.41 -5.60 13.36
C GLN A 273 -16.76 -6.85 12.55
N LEU A 274 -16.29 -8.03 12.96
CA LEU A 274 -16.48 -9.28 12.21
C LEU A 274 -17.97 -9.60 11.93
N ASP A 275 -18.83 -9.41 12.93
CA ASP A 275 -20.26 -9.74 12.81
C ASP A 275 -21.13 -8.55 12.38
N ASN A 276 -20.64 -7.32 12.56
CA ASN A 276 -21.44 -6.10 12.49
C ASN A 276 -21.03 -5.13 11.38
N ASN A 277 -20.13 -5.52 10.47
CA ASN A 277 -19.71 -4.68 9.35
C ASN A 277 -20.47 -5.07 8.06
N PRO A 278 -21.41 -4.24 7.57
CA PRO A 278 -22.20 -4.57 6.39
C PRO A 278 -21.36 -4.73 5.12
N LEU A 279 -20.30 -3.92 4.96
CA LEU A 279 -19.41 -4.02 3.79
C LEU A 279 -18.64 -5.35 3.78
N LEU A 280 -18.27 -5.85 4.96
CA LEU A 280 -17.64 -7.16 5.09
C LEU A 280 -18.59 -8.30 4.72
N GLN A 281 -19.84 -8.25 5.19
CA GLN A 281 -20.84 -9.27 4.85
C GLN A 281 -21.04 -9.34 3.33
N ILE A 282 -21.17 -8.18 2.68
CA ILE A 282 -21.22 -8.08 1.22
C ILE A 282 -19.96 -8.69 0.59
N ALA A 283 -18.77 -8.35 1.10
CA ALA A 283 -17.52 -8.85 0.56
C ALA A 283 -17.38 -10.39 0.66
N ILE A 284 -17.72 -10.98 1.81
CA ILE A 284 -17.66 -12.43 2.04
C ILE A 284 -18.64 -13.16 1.11
N GLU A 285 -19.87 -12.67 0.99
CA GLU A 285 -20.88 -13.27 0.15
C GLU A 285 -20.56 -13.11 -1.35
N LEU A 286 -20.06 -11.94 -1.74
CA LEU A 286 -19.59 -11.66 -3.09
C LEU A 286 -18.45 -12.59 -3.50
N GLU A 287 -17.46 -12.78 -2.61
CA GLU A 287 -16.39 -13.76 -2.80
C GLU A 287 -16.97 -15.17 -2.96
N ALA A 288 -17.84 -15.60 -2.05
CA ALA A 288 -18.39 -16.95 -2.05
C ALA A 288 -19.21 -17.26 -3.32
N ILE A 289 -19.95 -16.27 -3.84
CA ILE A 289 -20.72 -16.40 -5.08
C ILE A 289 -19.78 -16.42 -6.28
N ALA A 290 -18.84 -15.47 -6.38
CA ALA A 290 -17.91 -15.39 -7.50
C ALA A 290 -17.04 -16.65 -7.64
N LEU A 291 -16.61 -17.26 -6.53
CA LEU A 291 -15.82 -18.50 -6.54
C LEU A 291 -16.61 -19.75 -6.98
N LYS A 292 -17.94 -19.70 -6.99
CA LYS A 292 -18.82 -20.81 -7.42
C LYS A 292 -19.42 -20.60 -8.81
N ASP A 293 -19.25 -19.42 -9.37
CA ASP A 293 -19.90 -19.01 -10.60
C ASP A 293 -19.04 -19.36 -11.83
N GLU A 294 -19.59 -20.16 -12.75
CA GLU A 294 -18.90 -20.68 -13.93
C GLU A 294 -18.22 -19.57 -14.76
N TYR A 295 -18.85 -18.39 -14.89
CA TYR A 295 -18.30 -17.28 -15.66
C TYR A 295 -16.95 -16.81 -15.10
N PHE A 296 -16.85 -16.71 -13.77
CA PHE A 296 -15.67 -16.23 -13.07
C PHE A 296 -14.60 -17.33 -12.98
N ILE A 297 -15.00 -18.58 -12.80
CA ILE A 297 -14.09 -19.73 -12.80
C ILE A 297 -13.42 -19.88 -14.18
N GLU A 298 -14.19 -19.88 -15.27
CA GLU A 298 -13.66 -19.99 -16.64
C GLU A 298 -12.70 -18.85 -16.99
N ARG A 299 -13.00 -17.63 -16.51
CA ARG A 299 -12.18 -16.44 -16.74
C ARG A 299 -11.09 -16.23 -15.71
N LYS A 300 -10.97 -17.14 -14.74
CA LYS A 300 -9.93 -17.12 -13.71
C LYS A 300 -9.94 -15.82 -12.89
N LEU A 301 -11.14 -15.34 -12.55
CA LEU A 301 -11.37 -14.11 -11.81
C LEU A 301 -11.48 -14.42 -10.32
N TYR A 302 -10.32 -14.52 -9.65
CA TYR A 302 -10.22 -14.77 -8.21
C TYR A 302 -9.95 -13.48 -7.44
N PRO A 303 -10.36 -13.38 -6.16
CA PRO A 303 -9.98 -12.25 -5.31
C PRO A 303 -8.46 -12.07 -5.29
N ASN A 304 -8.02 -10.83 -5.46
CA ASN A 304 -6.61 -10.46 -5.42
C ASN A 304 -6.27 -9.72 -4.11
N VAL A 305 -5.01 -9.30 -3.96
CA VAL A 305 -4.53 -8.61 -2.76
C VAL A 305 -5.34 -7.35 -2.41
N ASP A 306 -5.83 -6.61 -3.42
CA ASP A 306 -6.52 -5.34 -3.27
C ASP A 306 -7.90 -5.50 -2.63
N PHE A 307 -8.54 -6.65 -2.86
CA PHE A 307 -9.84 -6.97 -2.27
C PHE A 307 -9.78 -6.97 -0.74
N TYR A 308 -8.80 -7.68 -0.18
CA TYR A 308 -8.66 -7.80 1.27
C TYR A 308 -7.97 -6.58 1.90
N SER A 309 -6.99 -5.96 1.22
CA SER A 309 -6.30 -4.79 1.75
C SER A 309 -7.26 -3.61 1.94
N GLY A 310 -8.17 -3.36 0.98
CA GLY A 310 -9.19 -2.32 1.10
C GLY A 310 -10.09 -2.51 2.33
N ILE A 311 -10.53 -3.75 2.59
CA ILE A 311 -11.37 -4.08 3.75
C ILE A 311 -10.61 -3.84 5.05
N ILE A 312 -9.35 -4.27 5.13
CA ILE A 312 -8.50 -4.07 6.31
C ILE A 312 -8.31 -2.57 6.58
N TYR A 313 -7.93 -1.79 5.57
CA TYR A 313 -7.77 -0.34 5.70
C TYR A 313 -9.05 0.33 6.19
N LYS A 314 -10.19 -0.04 5.62
CA LYS A 314 -11.48 0.51 6.04
C LYS A 314 -11.80 0.16 7.49
N ALA A 315 -11.55 -1.08 7.91
CA ALA A 315 -11.76 -1.52 9.27
C ALA A 315 -10.89 -0.74 10.27
N MET A 316 -9.63 -0.46 9.90
CA MET A 316 -8.68 0.36 10.66
C MET A 316 -9.05 1.85 10.71
N GLY A 317 -10.08 2.29 9.97
CA GLY A 317 -10.48 3.69 9.89
C GLY A 317 -9.67 4.52 8.90
N ILE A 318 -8.87 3.90 8.03
CA ILE A 318 -8.21 4.59 6.91
C ILE A 318 -9.29 4.91 5.85
N PRO A 319 -9.37 6.17 5.36
CA PRO A 319 -10.30 6.54 4.30
C PRO A 319 -9.96 5.80 2.99
N SER A 320 -10.89 5.82 2.03
CA SER A 320 -10.70 5.10 0.77
C SER A 320 -9.75 5.81 -0.19
N GLN A 321 -9.59 7.14 -0.08
CA GLN A 321 -8.69 7.98 -0.89
C GLN A 321 -7.27 8.05 -0.33
#